data_AF-A0A3Q0JLA3-F1
#
_entry.id   AF-A0A3Q0JLA3-F1
#
_cell.length_a   1.000
_cell.length_b   1.000
_cell.length_c   1.000
_cell.angle_alpha   90.00
_cell.angle_beta   90.00
_cell.angle_gamma   90.00
#
_symmetry.space_group_name_H-M   'P 1'
#
loop_
_entity.id
_entity.type
_entity.pdbx_description
1 polymer ?
#
loop_
_entity_poly.entity_id
_entity_poly.type
_entity_poly.pdbx_seq_one_letter_code
_entity_poly.pdbx_strand_id
1 'polypeptide(L)'
;MGRSSKDKRDIYYRKAKEGGWRARSAFKLLQVDEQFEIFDNVTKVVDLCAAPGSWSQVIGHKLSGVANHKIVAVDLQAMAPIPGVIQVQGDITKESTIKEIFSHFDDEKD
;
A
#
# COMPACT_ATOMS: atom_id res chain seq x y z
N MET A 1 -38.82 -18.44 -6.65
CA MET A 1 -38.00 -17.22 -6.86
C MET A 1 -36.80 -17.29 -5.91
N GLY A 2 -35.68 -17.84 -6.39
CA GLY A 2 -34.48 -17.99 -5.56
C GLY A 2 -33.84 -16.64 -5.30
N ARG A 3 -33.89 -16.15 -4.05
CA ARG A 3 -33.02 -15.06 -3.61
C ARG A 3 -31.59 -15.58 -3.63
N SER A 4 -30.92 -15.41 -4.77
CA SER A 4 -29.51 -15.71 -4.90
C SER A 4 -28.75 -14.90 -3.85
N SER A 5 -27.87 -15.58 -3.11
CA SER A 5 -26.87 -15.04 -2.17
C SER A 5 -25.97 -13.92 -2.73
N LYS A 6 -26.16 -13.52 -3.99
CA LYS A 6 -25.52 -12.40 -4.68
C LYS A 6 -25.80 -11.01 -4.06
N ASP A 7 -26.77 -10.87 -3.16
CA ASP A 7 -27.07 -9.56 -2.54
C ASP A 7 -26.37 -9.28 -1.21
N LYS A 8 -25.64 -10.24 -0.64
CA LYS A 8 -24.64 -9.97 0.40
C LYS A 8 -23.26 -9.64 -0.19
N ARG A 9 -23.23 -9.03 -1.38
CA ARG A 9 -21.99 -8.57 -2.01
C ARG A 9 -21.38 -7.48 -1.12
N ASP A 10 -20.20 -7.78 -0.62
CA ASP A 10 -19.37 -6.90 0.19
C ASP A 10 -19.34 -5.47 -0.40
N ILE A 11 -19.93 -4.52 0.32
CA ILE A 11 -20.03 -3.11 -0.09
C ILE A 11 -18.63 -2.55 -0.37
N TYR A 12 -17.62 -2.95 0.40
CA TYR A 12 -16.26 -2.47 0.23
C TYR A 12 -15.57 -3.06 -1.00
N TYR A 13 -15.98 -4.25 -1.46
CA TYR A 13 -15.53 -4.76 -2.75
C TYR A 13 -16.04 -3.89 -3.91
N ARG A 14 -17.33 -3.53 -3.89
CA ARG A 14 -17.92 -2.65 -4.92
C ARG A 14 -17.29 -1.27 -4.89
N LYS A 15 -17.20 -0.66 -3.69
CA LYS A 15 -16.53 0.63 -3.49
C LYS A 15 -15.06 0.60 -3.92
N ALA A 16 -14.35 -0.51 -3.69
CA ALA A 16 -12.96 -0.64 -4.15
C ALA A 16 -12.88 -0.61 -5.67
N LYS A 17 -13.74 -1.37 -6.35
CA LYS A 17 -13.80 -1.38 -7.82
C LYS A 17 -14.18 -0.03 -8.41
N GLU A 18 -15.19 0.62 -7.85
CA GLU A 18 -15.64 1.96 -8.26
C GLU A 18 -14.55 3.02 -8.02
N GLY A 19 -13.82 2.93 -6.91
CA GLY A 19 -12.73 3.84 -6.56
C GLY A 19 -11.36 3.48 -7.14
N GLY A 20 -11.26 2.47 -8.01
CA GLY A 20 -9.98 2.06 -8.62
C GLY A 20 -8.99 1.40 -7.66
N TRP A 21 -9.42 0.99 -6.47
CA TRP A 21 -8.60 0.26 -5.51
C TRP A 21 -8.48 -1.21 -5.89
N ARG A 22 -7.26 -1.75 -5.80
CA ARG A 22 -6.97 -3.15 -6.14
C ARG A 22 -7.68 -4.14 -5.23
N ALA A 23 -7.94 -3.77 -3.98
CA ALA A 23 -8.65 -4.61 -3.02
C ALA A 23 -9.42 -3.78 -1.99
N ARG A 24 -10.43 -4.41 -1.37
CA ARG A 24 -11.25 -3.84 -0.30
C ARG A 24 -10.47 -3.51 0.98
N SER A 25 -9.27 -4.05 1.15
CA SER A 25 -8.36 -3.76 2.26
C SER A 25 -7.91 -2.30 2.29
N ALA A 26 -7.94 -1.57 1.18
CA ALA A 26 -7.66 -0.13 1.13
C ALA A 26 -8.48 0.65 2.17
N PHE A 27 -9.76 0.30 2.34
CA PHE A 27 -10.65 0.97 3.30
C PHE A 27 -10.23 0.79 4.75
N LYS A 28 -9.55 -0.31 5.09
CA LYS A 28 -9.04 -0.51 6.45
C LYS A 28 -7.98 0.53 6.78
N LEU A 29 -7.03 0.75 5.87
CA LEU A 29 -5.96 1.73 6.08
C LEU A 29 -6.50 3.16 6.07
N LEU A 30 -7.44 3.46 5.15
CA LEU A 30 -8.12 4.75 5.13
C LEU A 30 -8.86 5.06 6.44
N GLN A 31 -9.56 4.07 7.02
CA GLN A 31 -10.27 4.22 8.29
C GLN A 31 -9.32 4.35 9.49
N VAL A 32 -8.20 3.62 9.49
CA VAL A 32 -7.15 3.77 10.51
C VAL A 32 -6.56 5.18 10.44
N ASP A 33 -6.23 5.65 9.25
CA ASP A 33 -5.71 7.01 9.07
C ASP A 33 -6.72 8.09 9.44
N GLU A 34 -8.00 7.93 9.11
CA GLU A 34 -9.07 8.83 9.53
C GLU A 34 -9.21 8.96 11.05
N GLN A 35 -8.88 7.89 11.79
CA GLN A 35 -9.01 7.86 13.26
C GLN A 35 -7.74 8.27 14.00
N PHE A 36 -6.57 8.00 13.43
CA PHE A 36 -5.29 8.07 14.14
C PHE A 36 -4.26 8.96 13.45
N GLU A 37 -4.59 9.55 12.29
CA GLU A 37 -3.73 10.50 11.56
C GLU A 37 -2.33 9.93 11.31
N ILE A 38 -2.26 8.63 10.97
CA ILE A 38 -0.99 7.88 10.93
C ILE A 38 -0.02 8.36 9.83
N PHE A 39 -0.49 9.15 8.87
CA PHE A 39 0.35 9.72 7.81
C PHE A 39 0.83 11.15 8.08
N ASP A 40 0.47 11.75 9.22
CA ASP A 40 0.91 13.10 9.57
C ASP A 40 2.43 13.16 9.76
N ASN A 41 3.08 14.09 9.04
CA ASN A 41 4.54 14.27 9.03
C ASN A 41 5.34 13.03 8.61
N VAL A 42 4.71 12.08 7.92
CA VAL A 42 5.38 10.88 7.41
C VAL A 42 6.00 11.15 6.05
N THR A 43 7.30 10.88 5.92
CA THR A 43 8.03 10.98 4.64
C THR A 43 8.55 9.63 4.15
N LYS A 44 8.73 8.64 5.01
CA LYS A 44 9.27 7.31 4.63
C LYS A 44 8.29 6.23 5.09
N VAL A 45 7.88 5.35 4.17
CA VAL A 45 6.96 4.24 4.47
C VAL A 45 7.46 2.95 3.85
N VAL A 46 7.38 1.87 4.62
CA VAL A 46 7.56 0.50 4.13
C VAL A 46 6.25 -0.27 4.27
N ASP A 47 5.73 -0.80 3.17
CA ASP A 47 4.51 -1.64 3.12
C ASP A 47 4.92 -3.11 2.92
N LEU A 48 4.77 -3.93 3.95
CA LEU A 48 5.20 -5.34 3.95
C LEU A 48 4.03 -6.27 3.61
N CYS A 49 4.32 -7.33 2.85
CA CYS A 49 3.29 -8.25 2.32
C CYS A 49 2.23 -7.49 1.50
N ALA A 50 2.71 -6.59 0.64
CA ALA A 50 1.89 -5.58 0.01
C ALA A 50 0.96 -6.13 -1.10
N ALA A 51 1.22 -7.30 -1.70
CA ALA A 51 0.49 -7.78 -2.86
C ALA A 51 -1.02 -7.95 -2.56
N PRO A 52 -1.93 -7.42 -3.41
CA PRO A 52 -1.71 -6.86 -4.75
C PRO A 52 -1.38 -5.35 -4.78
N GLY A 53 -1.22 -4.67 -3.65
CA GLY A 53 -0.75 -3.29 -3.53
C GLY A 53 -1.82 -2.29 -3.11
N SER A 54 -2.95 -2.74 -2.51
CA SER A 54 -4.05 -1.82 -2.17
C SER A 54 -3.70 -0.81 -1.08
N TRP A 55 -2.84 -1.18 -0.12
CA TRP A 55 -2.34 -0.26 0.90
C TRP A 55 -1.29 0.68 0.31
N SER A 56 -0.38 0.17 -0.52
CA SER A 56 0.57 0.99 -1.27
C SER A 56 -0.11 2.04 -2.16
N GLN A 57 -1.26 1.72 -2.78
CA GLN A 57 -2.06 2.74 -3.46
C GLN A 57 -2.52 3.82 -2.48
N VAL A 58 -3.08 3.46 -1.32
CA VAL A 58 -3.57 4.43 -0.32
C VAL A 58 -2.44 5.33 0.16
N ILE A 59 -1.28 4.75 0.48
CA ILE A 59 -0.08 5.47 0.92
C ILE A 59 0.36 6.46 -0.17
N GLY A 60 0.43 6.03 -1.43
CA GLY A 60 0.79 6.91 -2.56
C GLY A 60 -0.16 8.09 -2.74
N HIS A 61 -1.47 7.89 -2.51
CA HIS A 61 -2.42 9.01 -2.53
C HIS A 61 -2.20 9.95 -1.35
N LYS A 62 -2.04 9.41 -0.14
CA LYS A 62 -1.88 10.18 1.10
C LYS A 62 -0.60 11.03 1.12
N LEU A 63 0.50 10.52 0.55
CA LEU A 63 1.78 11.20 0.52
C LEU A 63 2.04 12.01 -0.76
N SER A 64 1.11 12.05 -1.72
CA SER A 64 1.32 12.71 -3.03
C SER A 64 1.74 14.18 -2.97
N GLY A 65 1.39 14.91 -1.91
CA GLY A 65 1.78 16.31 -1.69
C GLY A 65 2.97 16.50 -0.74
N VAL A 66 3.54 15.43 -0.20
CA VAL A 66 4.65 15.49 0.77
C VAL A 66 5.97 15.56 0.02
N ALA A 67 6.77 16.59 0.29
CA ALA A 67 8.09 16.73 -0.33
C ALA A 67 9.02 15.59 0.11
N ASN A 68 9.83 15.09 -0.84
CA ASN A 68 10.84 14.05 -0.60
C ASN A 68 10.30 12.77 0.06
N HIS A 69 9.01 12.45 -0.15
CA HIS A 69 8.47 11.20 0.38
C HIS A 69 9.00 9.99 -0.41
N LYS A 70 9.14 8.87 0.28
CA LYS A 70 9.56 7.59 -0.28
C LYS A 70 8.71 6.45 0.26
N ILE A 71 8.25 5.61 -0.66
CA ILE A 71 7.40 4.46 -0.36
C ILE A 71 8.06 3.23 -0.97
N VAL A 72 8.34 2.23 -0.14
CA VAL A 72 8.87 0.93 -0.56
C VAL A 72 7.86 -0.14 -0.18
N ALA A 73 7.34 -0.88 -1.16
CA ALA A 73 6.41 -1.98 -0.95
C ALA A 73 7.11 -3.32 -1.24
N VAL A 74 6.95 -4.29 -0.35
CA VAL A 74 7.66 -5.57 -0.39
C VAL A 74 6.68 -6.73 -0.33
N ASP A 75 6.83 -7.68 -1.25
CA ASP A 75 6.09 -8.94 -1.23
C ASP A 75 6.86 -10.05 -1.94
N LEU A 76 6.56 -11.31 -1.63
CA LEU A 76 7.06 -12.46 -2.40
C LEU A 76 6.45 -12.49 -3.81
N GLN A 77 5.21 -12.02 -3.95
CA GLN A 77 4.47 -11.97 -5.20
C GLN A 77 4.75 -10.67 -5.95
N ALA A 78 4.92 -10.78 -7.26
CA ALA A 78 4.98 -9.61 -8.12
C ALA A 78 3.67 -8.81 -8.06
N MET A 79 3.78 -7.48 -8.10
CA MET A 79 2.66 -6.57 -8.17
C MET A 79 2.70 -5.78 -9.47
N ALA A 80 1.54 -5.37 -9.96
CA ALA A 80 1.51 -4.37 -11.03
C ALA A 80 2.10 -3.03 -10.51
N PRO A 81 2.80 -2.25 -11.34
CA PRO A 81 3.38 -0.97 -10.93
C PRO A 81 2.35 -0.01 -10.30
N ILE A 82 2.76 0.73 -9.27
CA ILE A 82 1.95 1.79 -8.64
C ILE A 82 2.78 3.09 -8.73
N PRO A 83 2.25 4.18 -9.30
CA PRO A 83 2.98 5.45 -9.38
C PRO A 83 3.48 5.92 -8.01
N GLY A 84 4.74 6.36 -7.95
CA GLY A 84 5.36 6.86 -6.71
C GLY A 84 5.72 5.77 -5.68
N VAL A 85 5.56 4.48 -5.99
CA VAL A 85 5.91 3.38 -5.09
C VAL A 85 7.01 2.53 -5.71
N ILE A 86 8.10 2.37 -4.96
CA ILE A 86 9.17 1.42 -5.26
C ILE A 86 8.68 0.04 -4.84
N GLN A 87 8.77 -0.95 -5.72
CA GLN A 87 8.29 -2.30 -5.46
C GLN A 87 9.47 -3.27 -5.45
N VAL A 88 9.70 -3.91 -4.31
CA VAL A 88 10.72 -4.94 -4.12
C VAL A 88 10.02 -6.30 -4.06
N GLN A 89 10.36 -7.19 -4.98
CA GLN A 89 9.89 -8.58 -4.91
C GLN A 89 10.90 -9.40 -4.10
N GLY A 90 10.58 -9.68 -2.84
CA GLY A 90 11.53 -10.31 -1.94
C GLY A 90 10.90 -10.91 -0.69
N ASP A 91 11.63 -11.82 -0.07
CA ASP A 91 11.29 -12.41 1.21
C ASP A 91 11.77 -11.47 2.33
N ILE A 92 10.83 -10.97 3.14
CA ILE A 92 11.11 -10.03 4.23
C ILE A 92 12.03 -10.60 5.32
N THR A 93 12.22 -11.92 5.36
CA THR A 93 13.14 -12.60 6.29
C THR A 93 14.58 -12.65 5.79
N LYS A 94 14.84 -12.29 4.52
CA LYS A 94 16.18 -12.30 3.92
C LYS A 94 16.90 -10.97 4.13
N GLU A 95 18.15 -11.06 4.55
CA GLU A 95 19.03 -9.91 4.70
C GLU A 95 19.21 -9.12 3.39
N SER A 96 19.19 -9.81 2.25
CA SER A 96 19.24 -9.16 0.92
C SER A 96 18.07 -8.20 0.70
N THR A 97 16.84 -8.63 1.03
CA THR A 97 15.64 -7.80 0.92
C THR A 97 15.73 -6.60 1.85
N ILE A 98 16.20 -6.81 3.07
CA ILE A 98 16.40 -5.74 4.05
C ILE A 98 17.41 -4.70 3.53
N LYS A 99 18.55 -5.14 2.99
CA LYS A 99 19.56 -4.26 2.39
C LYS A 99 19.02 -3.47 1.21
N GLU A 100 18.22 -4.11 0.35
CA GLU A 100 17.56 -3.45 -0.78
C GLU A 100 16.59 -2.36 -0.30
N ILE A 101 15.74 -2.65 0.69
CA ILE A 101 14.85 -1.65 1.30
C ILE A 101 15.65 -0.45 1.80
N PHE A 102 16.72 -0.67 2.57
CA PHE A 102 17.56 0.42 3.10
C PHE A 102 18.21 1.25 1.99
N SER A 103 18.70 0.61 0.93
CA SER A 103 19.32 1.32 -0.19
C SER A 103 18.38 2.32 -0.88
N HIS A 104 17.07 2.14 -0.76
CA HIS A 104 16.10 3.09 -1.28
C HIS A 104 15.86 4.30 -0.37
N PHE A 105 16.23 4.25 0.91
CA PHE A 105 16.04 5.35 1.87
C PHE A 105 17.31 6.13 2.20
N ASP A 106 18.46 5.57 1.83
CA ASP A 106 19.78 6.21 1.93
C ASP A 106 19.93 7.25 0.80
N ASP A 107 19.16 8.35 0.90
CA ASP A 107 19.62 9.60 0.29
C ASP A 107 20.70 10.18 1.19
N GLU A 108 21.78 10.60 0.54
CA GLU A 108 23.05 11.13 1.06
C GLU A 108 23.09 11.50 2.56
N LYS A 109 24.04 10.88 3.25
CA LYS A 109 24.51 11.34 4.56
C LYS A 109 24.89 12.82 4.43
N ASP A 110 24.16 13.69 5.12
CA ASP A 110 24.67 15.00 5.56
C ASP A 110 25.96 14.82 6.38
#